data_AF-A0A6J2YVE6-F1
#
_entry.id   AF-A0A6J2YVE6-F1
#
_cell.length_a   1.000
_cell.length_b   1.000
_cell.length_c   1.000
_cell.angle_alpha   90.00
_cell.angle_beta   90.00
_cell.angle_gamma   90.00
#
_symmetry.space_group_name_H-M   'P 1'
#
loop_
_entity.id
_entity.type
_entity.pdbx_description
1 polymer ?
#
loop_
_entity_poly.entity_id
_entity_poly.type
_entity_poly.pdbx_seq_one_letter_code
_entity_poly.pdbx_strand_id
1 'polypeptide(L)'
;MKDHENSDEHRSALATLLARKNAGGRVDKSLVLQTEEEIKYWHEVLRRIVAVVKSLSACRLPFRGSHERFGSKNRGNYLMTLELLAEFDPFLDLHLKCHGNKGIGTTSYLSSKTCDEIINIMAEKVINKIVSEIKHAKYFSIFSVDF
;
A
#
# COMPACT_ATOMS: atom_id res chain seq x y z
N MET A 1 -17.98 15.77 34.95
CA MET A 1 -17.66 14.83 33.85
C MET A 1 -16.48 13.93 34.20
N LYS A 2 -15.32 14.48 34.62
CA LYS A 2 -14.17 13.69 35.12
C LYS A 2 -14.50 12.78 36.30
N ASP A 3 -15.35 13.21 37.23
CA ASP A 3 -15.73 12.39 38.39
C ASP A 3 -16.61 11.19 38.00
N HIS A 4 -17.37 11.30 36.91
CA HIS A 4 -18.18 10.21 36.39
C HIS A 4 -17.33 9.18 35.63
N GLU A 5 -16.35 9.62 34.84
CA GLU A 5 -15.41 8.72 34.13
C GLU A 5 -14.53 7.90 35.10
N ASN A 6 -14.29 8.42 36.30
CA ASN A 6 -13.56 7.73 37.36
C ASN A 6 -14.44 6.99 38.38
N SER A 7 -15.76 7.05 38.24
CA SER A 7 -16.65 6.33 39.16
C SER A 7 -16.49 4.81 39.00
N ASP A 8 -16.75 4.07 40.08
CA ASP A 8 -16.64 2.61 40.07
C ASP A 8 -17.64 1.98 39.11
N GLU A 9 -18.83 2.58 38.95
CA GLU A 9 -19.85 2.15 38.00
C GLU A 9 -19.37 2.29 36.55
N HIS A 10 -18.75 3.42 36.21
CA HIS A 10 -18.21 3.65 34.87
C HIS A 10 -17.08 2.66 34.57
N ARG A 11 -16.15 2.46 35.51
CA ARG A 11 -15.04 1.52 35.36
C ARG A 11 -15.52 0.07 35.23
N SER A 12 -16.53 -0.33 36.01
CA SER A 12 -17.15 -1.66 35.93
C SER A 12 -17.87 -1.89 34.60
N ALA A 13 -18.62 -0.90 34.12
CA ALA A 13 -19.28 -0.94 32.82
C ALA A 13 -18.26 -1.05 31.67
N LEU A 14 -17.16 -0.31 31.75
CA LEU A 14 -16.09 -0.32 30.75
C LEU A 14 -15.32 -1.65 30.76
N ALA A 15 -15.04 -2.21 31.94
CA ALA A 15 -14.47 -3.55 32.09
C ALA A 15 -15.40 -4.63 31.49
N THR A 16 -16.70 -4.52 31.73
CA THR A 16 -17.72 -5.42 31.16
C THR A 16 -17.76 -5.32 29.63
N LEU A 17 -17.68 -4.10 29.08
CA LEU A 17 -17.62 -3.87 27.64
C LEU A 17 -16.36 -4.48 27.02
N LEU A 18 -15.19 -4.29 27.65
CA LEU A 18 -13.93 -4.87 27.20
C LEU A 18 -13.96 -6.42 27.24
N ALA A 19 -14.51 -7.00 28.31
CA ALA A 19 -14.71 -8.45 28.40
C ALA A 19 -15.62 -8.97 27.28
N ARG A 20 -16.72 -8.26 26.98
CA ARG A 20 -17.64 -8.59 25.88
C ARG A 20 -17.01 -8.43 24.49
N LYS A 21 -16.14 -7.44 24.31
CA LYS A 21 -15.37 -7.26 23.06
C LYS A 21 -14.52 -8.49 22.74
N ASN A 22 -14.00 -9.15 23.77
CA ASN A 22 -13.11 -10.31 23.65
C ASN A 22 -13.85 -11.66 23.80
N ALA A 23 -15.14 -11.64 24.16
CA ALA A 23 -15.94 -12.85 24.31
C ALA A 23 -16.38 -13.42 22.94
N GLY A 24 -16.51 -14.74 22.87
CA GLY A 24 -17.09 -15.43 21.70
C GLY A 24 -18.59 -15.11 21.52
N GLY A 25 -19.07 -15.13 20.27
CA GLY A 25 -20.50 -14.98 19.96
C GLY A 25 -20.99 -13.55 19.75
N ARG A 26 -20.10 -12.59 19.48
CA ARG A 26 -20.49 -11.22 19.11
C ARG A 26 -21.31 -11.18 17.81
N VAL A 27 -22.32 -10.32 17.77
CA VAL A 27 -23.18 -10.09 16.59
C VAL A 27 -22.36 -9.60 15.40
N ASP A 28 -21.32 -8.78 15.64
CA ASP A 28 -20.46 -8.22 14.60
C ASP A 28 -19.29 -9.13 14.19
N LYS A 29 -19.19 -10.36 14.73
CA LYS A 29 -18.08 -11.28 14.42
C LYS A 29 -17.92 -11.51 12.91
N SER A 30 -19.04 -11.64 12.18
CA SER A 30 -19.00 -11.82 10.72
C SER A 30 -18.46 -10.59 9.98
N LEU A 31 -18.80 -9.38 10.44
CA LEU A 31 -18.34 -8.13 9.83
C LEU A 31 -16.84 -7.93 10.07
N VAL A 32 -16.36 -8.25 11.28
CA VAL A 32 -14.93 -8.21 11.62
C VAL A 32 -14.14 -9.16 10.71
N LEU A 33 -14.62 -10.39 10.54
CA LEU A 33 -13.96 -11.36 9.66
C LEU A 33 -13.91 -10.88 8.20
N GLN A 34 -15.02 -10.34 7.67
CA GLN A 34 -15.05 -9.77 6.31
C GLN A 34 -14.03 -8.63 6.16
N THR A 35 -13.97 -7.73 7.15
CA THR A 35 -13.01 -6.61 7.15
C THR A 35 -11.57 -7.13 7.15
N GLU A 36 -11.27 -8.14 7.98
CA GLU A 36 -9.94 -8.74 8.03
C GLU A 36 -9.55 -9.42 6.71
N GLU A 37 -10.51 -10.08 6.04
CA GLU A 37 -10.31 -10.68 4.71
C GLU A 37 -10.03 -9.62 3.65
N GLU A 38 -10.77 -8.50 3.64
CA GLU A 38 -10.53 -7.38 2.75
C GLU A 38 -9.16 -6.73 2.98
N ILE A 39 -8.77 -6.52 4.24
CA ILE A 39 -7.44 -6.00 4.60
C ILE A 39 -6.35 -6.93 4.07
N LYS A 40 -6.49 -8.24 4.26
CA LYS A 40 -5.54 -9.24 3.74
C LYS A 40 -5.47 -9.19 2.23
N TYR A 41 -6.61 -9.10 1.55
CA TYR A 41 -6.68 -8.98 0.09
C TYR A 41 -5.91 -7.75 -0.42
N TRP A 42 -6.19 -6.57 0.12
CA TRP A 42 -5.55 -5.34 -0.33
C TRP A 42 -4.06 -5.26 0.04
N HIS A 43 -3.66 -5.83 1.18
CA HIS A 43 -2.24 -5.98 1.49
C HIS A 43 -1.51 -6.84 0.47
N GLU A 44 -2.14 -7.92 0.00
CA GLU A 44 -1.53 -8.84 -0.95
C GLU A 44 -1.42 -8.21 -2.35
N VAL A 45 -2.40 -7.37 -2.74
CA VAL A 45 -2.30 -6.51 -3.93
C VAL A 45 -1.13 -5.52 -3.80
N LEU A 46 -1.09 -4.75 -2.70
CA LEU A 46 -0.06 -3.75 -2.46
C LEU A 46 1.34 -4.35 -2.41
N ARG A 47 1.51 -5.54 -1.82
CA ARG A 47 2.79 -6.24 -1.73
C ARG A 47 3.43 -6.46 -3.10
N ARG A 48 2.64 -6.86 -4.11
CA ARG A 48 3.11 -7.06 -5.49
C ARG A 48 3.44 -5.75 -6.17
N ILE A 49 2.56 -4.75 -6.03
CA ILE A 49 2.78 -3.42 -6.61
C ILE A 49 4.08 -2.82 -6.09
N VAL A 50 4.29 -2.86 -4.77
CA VAL A 50 5.51 -2.39 -4.11
C VAL A 50 6.74 -3.14 -4.63
N ALA A 51 6.65 -4.47 -4.83
CA ALA A 51 7.75 -5.26 -5.36
C ALA A 51 8.10 -4.87 -6.81
N VAL A 52 7.11 -4.65 -7.67
CA VAL A 52 7.31 -4.15 -9.03
C VAL A 52 7.96 -2.77 -9.00
N VAL A 53 7.42 -1.84 -8.19
CA VAL A 53 7.93 -0.48 -8.10
C VAL A 53 9.40 -0.47 -7.67
N LYS A 54 9.71 -1.22 -6.62
CA LYS A 54 11.09 -1.39 -6.12
C LYS A 54 12.02 -1.94 -7.19
N SER A 55 11.58 -2.95 -7.94
CA SER A 55 12.41 -3.63 -8.95
C SER A 55 12.72 -2.69 -10.12
N LEU A 56 11.72 -1.96 -10.63
CA LEU A 56 11.91 -1.01 -11.72
C LEU A 56 12.81 0.17 -11.29
N SER A 57 12.61 0.70 -10.08
CA SER A 57 13.48 1.74 -9.51
C SER A 57 14.93 1.28 -9.42
N ALA A 58 15.17 0.08 -8.89
CA ALA A 58 16.52 -0.47 -8.74
C ALA A 58 17.22 -0.68 -10.09
N CYS A 59 16.47 -1.09 -11.12
CA CYS A 59 16.98 -1.29 -12.47
C CYS A 59 17.01 -0.02 -13.33
N ARG A 60 16.64 1.16 -12.79
CA ARG A 60 16.53 2.44 -13.51
C ARG A 60 15.64 2.37 -14.76
N LEU A 61 14.60 1.54 -14.70
CA LEU A 61 13.68 1.36 -15.82
C LEU A 61 12.54 2.39 -15.75
N PRO A 62 12.16 3.02 -16.88
CA PRO A 62 11.02 3.93 -16.90
C PRO A 62 9.73 3.16 -16.61
N PHE A 63 8.88 3.71 -15.74
CA PHE A 63 7.63 3.05 -15.35
C PHE A 63 6.54 3.16 -16.41
N ARG A 64 6.46 4.34 -17.03
CA ARG A 64 5.35 4.80 -17.85
C ARG A 64 5.56 4.47 -19.32
N GLY A 65 4.45 4.33 -20.04
CA GLY A 65 4.41 4.23 -21.49
C GLY A 65 3.47 5.29 -22.06
N SER A 66 3.37 5.37 -23.40
CA SER A 66 2.46 6.34 -24.03
C SER A 66 0.98 5.96 -23.91
N HIS A 67 0.66 4.69 -23.63
CA HIS A 67 -0.71 4.19 -23.57
C HIS A 67 -0.91 3.25 -22.37
N GLU A 68 -1.26 3.81 -21.21
CA GLU A 68 -1.35 3.08 -19.94
C GLU A 68 -2.64 2.26 -19.79
N ARG A 69 -2.77 1.19 -20.59
CA ARG A 69 -3.86 0.21 -20.51
C ARG A 69 -3.30 -1.20 -20.58
N PHE A 70 -3.89 -2.12 -19.82
CA PHE A 70 -3.52 -3.53 -19.90
C PHE A 70 -3.82 -4.08 -21.30
N GLY A 71 -2.89 -4.87 -21.85
CA GLY A 71 -2.92 -5.41 -23.21
C GLY A 71 -2.43 -4.45 -24.30
N SER A 72 -2.09 -3.20 -23.97
CA SER A 72 -1.57 -2.25 -24.96
C SER A 72 -0.10 -2.51 -25.29
N LYS A 73 0.33 -2.21 -26.53
CA LYS A 73 1.73 -2.36 -26.95
C LYS A 73 2.68 -1.40 -26.22
N ASN A 74 2.20 -0.21 -25.87
CA ASN A 74 2.99 0.86 -25.25
C ASN A 74 2.54 1.14 -23.81
N ARG A 75 2.26 0.08 -23.04
CA ARG A 75 1.74 0.13 -21.66
C ARG A 75 2.73 0.57 -20.58
N GLY A 76 4.01 0.65 -20.93
CA GLY A 76 5.10 0.96 -19.99
C GLY A 76 5.53 -0.26 -19.18
N ASN A 77 6.73 -0.19 -18.58
CA ASN A 77 7.30 -1.33 -17.87
C ASN A 77 6.52 -1.70 -16.61
N TYR A 78 5.83 -0.76 -15.98
CA TYR A 78 5.02 -1.03 -14.79
C TYR A 78 3.87 -2.00 -15.09
N LEU A 79 3.01 -1.64 -16.05
CA LEU A 79 1.89 -2.51 -16.44
C LEU A 79 2.38 -3.79 -17.11
N MET A 80 3.46 -3.72 -17.90
CA MET A 80 4.04 -4.90 -18.52
C MET A 80 4.55 -5.92 -17.49
N THR A 81 5.19 -5.45 -16.41
CA THR A 81 5.66 -6.35 -15.34
C THR A 81 4.50 -6.94 -14.55
N LEU A 82 3.43 -6.18 -14.29
CA LEU A 82 2.24 -6.72 -13.63
C LEU A 82 1.54 -7.80 -14.45
N GLU A 83 1.46 -7.64 -15.77
CA GLU A 83 0.93 -8.67 -16.66
C GLU A 83 1.81 -9.93 -16.66
N LEU A 84 3.13 -9.76 -16.75
CA LEU A 84 4.05 -10.89 -16.68
C LEU A 84 3.95 -11.64 -15.34
N LEU A 85 3.83 -10.92 -14.23
CA LEU A 85 3.64 -11.55 -12.92
C LEU A 85 2.31 -12.31 -12.84
N ALA A 86 1.24 -11.77 -13.44
CA ALA A 86 -0.06 -12.43 -13.46
C ALA A 86 -0.05 -13.77 -14.19
N GLU A 87 0.86 -13.99 -15.15
CA GLU A 87 1.03 -15.31 -15.78
C GLU A 87 1.40 -16.42 -14.78
N PHE A 88 2.07 -16.06 -13.69
CA PHE A 88 2.55 -16.99 -12.66
C PHE A 88 1.85 -16.83 -11.31
N ASP A 89 0.99 -15.83 -11.17
CA ASP A 89 0.34 -15.46 -9.91
C ASP A 89 -1.19 -15.42 -10.10
N PRO A 90 -1.90 -16.51 -9.76
CA PRO A 90 -3.35 -16.61 -9.95
C PRO A 90 -4.14 -15.53 -9.19
N PHE A 91 -3.62 -15.07 -8.04
CA PHE A 91 -4.25 -14.01 -7.27
C PHE A 91 -4.18 -12.69 -8.04
N LEU A 92 -3.00 -12.36 -8.56
CA LEU A 92 -2.82 -11.14 -9.35
C LEU A 92 -3.62 -11.19 -10.65
N ASP A 93 -3.62 -12.33 -11.35
CA ASP A 93 -4.42 -12.54 -12.57
C ASP A 93 -5.90 -12.26 -12.35
N LEU A 94 -6.49 -12.84 -11.29
CA LEU A 94 -7.88 -12.57 -10.94
C LEU A 94 -8.09 -11.08 -10.64
N HIS A 95 -7.19 -10.46 -9.89
CA HIS A 95 -7.28 -9.03 -9.58
C HIS A 95 -7.22 -8.16 -10.86
N LEU A 96 -6.32 -8.46 -11.80
CA LEU A 96 -6.20 -7.75 -13.08
C LEU A 96 -7.44 -7.93 -13.95
N LYS A 97 -8.01 -9.13 -14.03
CA LYS A 97 -9.27 -9.38 -14.75
C LYS A 97 -10.42 -8.56 -14.18
N CYS A 98 -10.49 -8.45 -12.85
CA CYS A 98 -11.53 -7.70 -12.18
C CYS A 98 -11.31 -6.18 -12.22
N HIS A 99 -10.07 -5.67 -12.28
CA HIS A 99 -9.78 -4.25 -12.01
C HIS A 99 -8.88 -3.53 -13.03
N GLY A 100 -8.18 -4.25 -13.92
CA GLY A 100 -7.11 -3.71 -14.75
C GLY A 100 -7.55 -2.55 -15.66
N ASN A 101 -8.76 -2.60 -16.20
CA ASN A 101 -9.25 -1.62 -17.16
C ASN A 101 -10.61 -1.01 -16.76
N LYS A 102 -10.94 -0.98 -15.46
CA LYS A 102 -12.24 -0.47 -14.96
C LYS A 102 -12.45 1.04 -15.07
N GLY A 103 -11.41 1.80 -15.43
CA GLY A 103 -11.48 3.26 -15.53
C GLY A 103 -11.36 3.96 -14.17
N ILE A 104 -11.71 5.25 -14.16
CA ILE A 104 -11.53 6.15 -13.01
C ILE A 104 -12.64 5.91 -11.97
N GLY A 105 -12.32 6.10 -10.69
CA GLY A 105 -13.30 6.02 -9.59
C GLY A 105 -13.46 4.63 -8.98
N THR A 106 -12.64 3.66 -9.40
CA THR A 106 -12.60 2.33 -8.79
C THR A 106 -11.27 2.13 -8.05
N THR A 107 -11.34 1.57 -6.85
CA THR A 107 -10.15 1.24 -6.06
C THR A 107 -9.50 -0.01 -6.67
N SER A 108 -8.42 0.17 -7.44
CA SER A 108 -7.65 -0.92 -8.02
C SER A 108 -6.20 -0.96 -7.55
N TYR A 109 -5.63 0.18 -7.13
CA TYR A 109 -4.19 0.36 -6.90
C TYR A 109 -3.29 0.10 -8.13
N LEU A 110 -3.86 -0.18 -9.31
CA LEU A 110 -3.13 -0.47 -10.55
C LEU A 110 -2.83 0.79 -11.38
N SER A 111 -3.46 1.92 -11.05
CA SER A 111 -3.33 3.16 -11.82
C SER A 111 -1.93 3.76 -11.72
N SER A 112 -1.53 4.52 -12.75
CA SER A 112 -0.28 5.30 -12.71
C SER A 112 -0.25 6.28 -11.54
N LYS A 113 -1.38 6.93 -11.22
CA LYS A 113 -1.50 7.81 -10.05
C LYS A 113 -1.14 7.10 -8.75
N THR A 114 -1.71 5.91 -8.51
CA THR A 114 -1.38 5.12 -7.32
C THR A 114 0.09 4.69 -7.32
N CYS A 115 0.63 4.31 -8.48
CA CYS A 115 2.05 4.01 -8.61
C CYS A 115 2.93 5.23 -8.28
N ASP A 116 2.55 6.43 -8.70
CA ASP A 116 3.26 7.68 -8.37
C ASP A 116 3.23 7.96 -6.87
N GLU A 117 2.07 7.77 -6.21
CA GLU A 117 1.95 7.90 -4.76
C GLU A 117 2.92 6.96 -4.02
N ILE A 118 2.98 5.69 -4.45
CA ILE A 118 3.90 4.70 -3.86
C ILE A 118 5.36 5.10 -4.09
N ILE A 119 5.70 5.56 -5.30
CA ILE A 119 7.04 6.07 -5.61
C ILE A 119 7.40 7.24 -4.70
N ASN A 120 6.49 8.19 -4.50
CA ASN A 120 6.72 9.36 -3.64
C ASN A 120 6.95 8.94 -2.18
N ILE A 121 6.15 8.02 -1.64
CA ILE A 121 6.31 7.51 -0.27
C ILE A 121 7.68 6.82 -0.11
N MET A 122 8.10 6.03 -1.10
CA MET A 122 9.42 5.39 -1.07
C MET A 122 10.55 6.41 -1.18
N ALA A 123 10.42 7.38 -2.09
CA ALA A 123 11.41 8.43 -2.30
C ALA A 123 11.60 9.27 -1.03
N GLU A 124 10.50 9.66 -0.37
CA GLU A 124 10.55 10.41 0.89
C GLU A 124 11.34 9.65 1.97
N LYS A 125 11.07 8.33 2.13
CA LYS A 125 11.81 7.49 3.08
C LYS A 125 13.31 7.42 2.76
N VAL A 126 13.66 7.27 1.49
CA VAL A 126 15.07 7.24 1.04
C VAL A 126 15.74 8.59 1.29
N ILE A 127 15.08 9.70 0.94
CA ILE A 127 15.59 11.06 1.17
C ILE A 127 15.81 11.29 2.66
N ASN A 128 14.84 10.97 3.51
CA ASN A 128 14.96 11.12 4.95
C ASN A 128 16.12 10.31 5.53
N LYS A 129 16.36 9.10 4.99
CA LYS A 129 17.50 8.27 5.37
C LYS A 129 18.83 8.91 4.97
N ILE A 130 18.94 9.39 3.73
CA ILE A 130 20.13 10.10 3.23
C ILE A 130 20.40 11.37 4.07
N VAL A 131 19.37 12.18 4.34
CA VAL A 131 19.49 13.39 5.16
C VAL A 131 19.95 13.05 6.57
N SER A 132 19.42 11.96 7.16
CA SER A 132 19.88 11.48 8.46
C SER A 132 21.35 11.09 8.42
N GLU A 133 21.79 10.35 7.40
CA GLU A 133 23.20 9.96 7.25
C GLU A 133 24.13 11.15 7.10
N ILE A 134 23.74 12.15 6.30
CA ILE A 134 24.50 13.40 6.15
C ILE A 134 24.64 14.13 7.49
N LYS A 135 23.55 14.24 8.28
CA LYS A 135 23.58 14.91 9.59
C LYS A 135 24.50 14.22 10.61
N HIS A 136 24.69 12.90 10.50
CA HIS A 136 25.56 12.13 11.39
C HIS A 136 27.01 12.05 10.87
N ALA A 137 27.24 12.34 9.59
CA ALA A 137 28.57 12.26 8.99
C ALA A 137 29.44 13.43 9.46
N LYS A 138 30.68 13.13 9.85
CA LYS A 138 31.68 14.17 10.20
C LYS A 138 32.08 15.00 8.96
N TYR A 139 32.11 14.37 7.80
CA TYR A 139 32.45 14.97 6.52
C TYR A 139 31.52 14.42 5.45
N PHE A 140 31.07 15.28 4.55
CA PHE A 140 30.34 14.91 3.34
C PHE A 140 30.82 15.80 2.19
N SER A 141 30.61 15.35 0.95
CA SER A 141 30.96 16.11 -0.24
C SER A 141 29.71 16.29 -1.10
N ILE A 142 29.54 17.49 -1.63
CA ILE A 142 28.49 17.80 -2.60
C ILE A 142 29.17 17.93 -3.96
N PHE A 143 28.74 17.10 -4.91
CA PHE A 143 29.14 17.23 -6.31
C PHE A 143 27.99 17.90 -7.06
N SER A 144 28.22 19.12 -7.55
CA SER A 144 27.29 19.80 -8.45
C SER A 144 27.68 19.47 -9.89
N VAL A 145 26.70 19.13 -10.72
CA VAL A 145 26.88 19.01 -12.17
C VAL A 145 26.03 20.10 -12.79
N ASP A 146 26.69 21.11 -13.38
CA ASP A 146 25.99 22.13 -14.14
C ASP A 146 25.56 21.47 -15.47
N PHE A 147 24.25 21.48 -15.74
CA PHE A 147 23.63 20.98 -16.97
C PHE A 147 23.41 22.11 -17.97
#